data_AF-A0A924NL49-F1
#
_entry.id   AF-A0A924NL49-F1
#
_cell.length_a   1.000
_cell.length_b   1.000
_cell.length_c   1.000
_cell.angle_alpha   90.00
_cell.angle_beta   90.00
_cell.angle_gamma   90.00
#
_symmetry.space_group_name_H-M   'P 1'
#
loop_
_entity.id
_entity.type
_entity.pdbx_description
1 polymer ?
#
loop_
_entity_poly.entity_id
_entity_poly.type
_entity_poly.pdbx_seq_one_letter_code
_entity_poly.pdbx_strand_id
1 'polypeptide(L)'
;MTTPQAPPSLAVDAPAGGRPGTSRRRTVLVSVFAAIALFGMLTAAVHNHLLAPVAKTLVVTMQQDAGENDRVQLKADCGALPGVVLVPDRGNPNPRIQGRFPVRFDIGQASPQQEAGLETCINAHSTVRGFLAEGDN
;
A
#
# COMPACT_ATOMS: atom_id res chain seq x y z
N MET A 1 -54.67 56.96 -57.76
CA MET A 1 -54.24 55.79 -56.94
C MET A 1 -52.75 55.96 -56.72
N THR A 2 -52.39 56.40 -55.51
CA THR A 2 -51.10 57.03 -55.16
C THR A 2 -50.13 56.02 -54.54
N THR A 3 -48.85 56.32 -54.74
CA THR A 3 -47.58 55.60 -54.50
C THR A 3 -47.32 55.15 -53.03
N PRO A 4 -46.36 54.23 -52.76
CA PRO A 4 -46.16 53.52 -51.49
C PRO A 4 -45.23 54.26 -50.52
N GLN A 5 -45.39 54.03 -49.21
CA GLN A 5 -44.51 54.56 -48.16
C GLN A 5 -43.81 53.44 -47.38
N ALA A 6 -42.50 53.59 -47.23
CA ALA A 6 -41.53 52.67 -46.63
C ALA A 6 -41.57 52.71 -45.07
N PRO A 7 -40.92 51.74 -44.39
CA PRO A 7 -41.20 51.35 -42.99
C PRO A 7 -40.45 52.19 -41.94
N PRO A 8 -40.94 52.26 -40.69
CA PRO A 8 -40.16 52.81 -39.59
C PRO A 8 -39.02 51.86 -39.18
N SER A 9 -37.84 52.44 -39.05
CA SER A 9 -36.58 51.78 -38.73
C SER A 9 -36.45 51.40 -37.24
N LEU A 10 -35.67 50.33 -37.01
CA LEU A 10 -34.76 50.11 -35.88
C LEU A 10 -35.32 49.97 -34.45
N ALA A 11 -35.37 48.72 -33.99
CA ALA A 11 -34.75 48.35 -32.71
C ALA A 11 -34.06 46.98 -32.88
N VAL A 12 -32.75 47.03 -33.08
CA VAL A 12 -31.87 45.90 -32.79
C VAL A 12 -31.84 45.79 -31.27
N ASP A 13 -32.51 44.77 -30.72
CA ASP A 13 -32.32 44.37 -29.33
C ASP A 13 -31.65 42.99 -29.33
N ALA A 14 -30.33 43.01 -29.23
CA ALA A 14 -29.51 41.88 -28.86
C ALA A 14 -28.80 42.24 -27.54
N PRO A 15 -28.35 41.25 -26.78
CA PRO A 15 -29.09 40.34 -25.94
C PRO A 15 -29.14 40.86 -24.49
N ALA A 16 -30.31 40.92 -23.86
CA ALA A 16 -30.40 41.28 -22.45
C ALA A 16 -29.88 40.13 -21.56
N GLY A 17 -28.62 40.27 -21.13
CA GLY A 17 -28.20 39.97 -19.76
C GLY A 17 -28.17 38.49 -19.37
N GLY A 18 -27.08 37.81 -19.72
CA GLY A 18 -26.67 36.60 -19.02
C GLY A 18 -26.63 36.85 -17.51
N ARG A 19 -27.45 36.09 -16.77
CA ARG A 19 -27.57 36.16 -15.30
C ARG A 19 -26.19 36.00 -14.63
N PRO A 20 -25.64 37.01 -13.94
CA PRO A 20 -24.32 36.91 -13.31
C PRO A 20 -24.32 36.10 -11.99
N GLY A 21 -25.48 35.60 -11.53
CA GLY A 21 -25.62 34.93 -10.23
C GLY A 21 -25.36 33.41 -10.22
N THR A 22 -25.49 32.73 -11.35
CA THR A 22 -25.37 31.26 -11.45
C THR A 22 -23.92 30.79 -11.58
N SER A 23 -23.05 31.61 -12.19
CA SER A 23 -21.62 31.30 -12.37
C SER A 23 -20.88 31.23 -11.03
N ARG A 24 -21.01 32.28 -10.19
CA ARG A 24 -20.30 32.37 -8.90
C ARG A 24 -20.66 31.25 -7.93
N ARG A 25 -21.95 30.91 -7.79
CA ARG A 25 -22.40 29.79 -6.94
C ARG A 25 -21.87 28.45 -7.43
N ARG A 26 -21.83 28.24 -8.74
CA ARG A 26 -21.28 27.02 -9.34
C ARG A 26 -19.77 26.91 -9.11
N THR A 27 -19.01 28.00 -9.27
CA THR A 27 -17.58 28.04 -8.96
C THR A 27 -17.28 27.80 -7.49
N VAL A 28 -18.09 28.36 -6.57
CA VAL A 28 -17.96 28.11 -5.12
C VAL A 28 -18.26 26.65 -4.78
N LEU A 29 -19.32 26.06 -5.34
CA LEU A 29 -19.62 24.65 -5.12
C LEU A 29 -18.52 23.72 -5.65
N VAL A 30 -18.00 24.01 -6.85
CA VAL A 30 -16.91 23.22 -7.46
C VAL A 30 -15.63 23.34 -6.64
N SER A 31 -15.26 24.54 -6.18
CA SER A 31 -14.06 24.74 -5.37
C SER A 31 -14.17 24.07 -3.99
N VAL A 32 -15.33 24.15 -3.34
CA VAL A 32 -15.56 23.46 -2.07
C VAL A 32 -15.50 21.94 -2.25
N PHE A 33 -16.15 21.39 -3.27
CA PHE A 33 -16.07 19.95 -3.56
C PHE A 33 -14.65 19.51 -3.91
N ALA A 34 -13.93 20.29 -4.70
CA ALA A 34 -12.54 20.00 -5.04
C ALA A 34 -11.63 20.01 -3.80
N ALA A 35 -11.80 20.99 -2.90
CA ALA A 35 -11.04 21.07 -1.66
C ALA A 35 -11.34 19.88 -0.73
N ILE A 36 -12.61 19.50 -0.58
CA ILE A 36 -13.02 18.33 0.23
C ILE A 36 -12.47 17.05 -0.38
N ALA A 37 -12.57 16.87 -1.70
CA ALA A 37 -12.05 15.69 -2.39
C ALA A 37 -10.52 15.59 -2.28
N LEU A 38 -9.81 16.71 -2.46
CA LEU A 38 -8.36 16.77 -2.31
C LEU A 38 -7.94 16.44 -0.88
N PHE A 39 -8.62 17.02 0.11
CA PHE A 39 -8.37 16.75 1.52
C PHE A 39 -8.65 15.27 1.86
N GLY A 40 -9.75 14.71 1.37
CA GLY A 40 -10.06 13.29 1.55
C GLY A 40 -9.05 12.35 0.90
N MET A 41 -8.55 12.67 -0.30
CA MET A 41 -7.48 11.93 -0.94
C MET A 41 -6.16 12.05 -0.16
N LEU A 42 -5.81 13.24 0.32
CA LEU A 42 -4.61 13.47 1.13
C LEU A 42 -4.67 12.70 2.45
N THR A 43 -5.79 12.76 3.17
CA THR A 43 -5.91 12.01 4.42
C THR A 43 -5.87 10.51 4.17
N ALA A 44 -6.59 9.99 3.17
CA ALA A 44 -6.52 8.58 2.81
C ALA A 44 -5.11 8.15 2.38
N ALA A 45 -4.41 8.97 1.59
CA ALA A 45 -3.04 8.69 1.17
C ALA A 45 -2.06 8.72 2.35
N VAL A 46 -2.19 9.68 3.26
CA VAL A 46 -1.37 9.76 4.48
C VAL A 46 -1.65 8.57 5.40
N HIS A 47 -2.90 8.19 5.62
CA HIS A 47 -3.22 7.01 6.42
C HIS A 47 -2.72 5.75 5.75
N ASN A 48 -2.89 5.59 4.44
CA ASN A 48 -2.38 4.43 3.73
C ASN A 48 -0.85 4.39 3.73
N HIS A 49 -0.16 5.54 3.73
CA HIS A 49 1.31 5.58 3.78
C HIS A 49 1.86 5.36 5.20
N LEU A 50 1.21 5.93 6.22
CA LEU A 50 1.63 5.78 7.63
C LEU A 50 1.20 4.46 8.26
N LEU A 51 0.08 3.90 7.80
CA LEU A 51 -0.46 2.61 8.24
C LEU A 51 -0.16 1.50 7.24
N ALA A 52 0.54 1.80 6.13
CA ALA A 52 1.02 0.76 5.25
C ALA A 52 1.89 -0.18 6.10
N PRO A 53 1.56 -1.47 6.14
CA PRO A 53 2.41 -2.45 6.77
C PRO A 53 3.77 -2.40 6.08
N VAL A 54 4.80 -1.97 6.80
CA VAL A 54 6.18 -1.98 6.33
C VAL A 54 6.47 -3.43 5.95
N ALA A 55 6.89 -3.68 4.71
CA ALA A 55 7.28 -5.00 4.28
C ALA A 55 8.43 -5.46 5.19
N LYS A 56 8.11 -6.32 6.16
CA LYS A 56 9.01 -6.73 7.22
C LYS A 56 9.25 -8.22 7.07
N THR A 57 10.48 -8.58 6.74
CA THR A 57 10.90 -9.97 6.59
C THR A 57 11.90 -10.30 7.70
N LEU A 58 11.61 -11.31 8.50
CA LEU A 58 12.56 -11.86 9.45
C LEU A 58 13.47 -12.87 8.74
N VAL A 59 14.77 -12.60 8.73
CA VAL A 59 15.79 -13.43 8.11
C VAL A 59 16.53 -14.20 9.19
N VAL A 60 16.36 -15.52 9.18
CA VAL A 60 16.97 -16.44 10.14
C VAL A 60 18.22 -17.07 9.55
N THR A 61 19.33 -16.87 10.23
CA THR A 61 20.63 -17.45 9.88
C THR A 61 20.85 -18.71 10.70
N MET A 62 21.09 -19.83 10.02
CA MET A 62 21.40 -21.12 10.65
C MET A 62 22.89 -21.20 11.04
N GLN A 63 23.23 -22.15 11.92
CA GLN A 63 24.62 -22.54 12.18
C GLN A 63 25.29 -23.14 10.93
N GLN A 64 26.62 -23.17 10.91
CA GLN A 64 27.38 -23.60 9.71
C GLN A 64 27.26 -25.10 9.41
N ASP A 65 26.94 -25.91 10.41
CA ASP A 65 26.73 -27.35 10.36
C ASP A 65 25.26 -27.74 10.21
N ALA A 66 24.33 -26.78 10.32
CA ALA A 66 22.91 -27.02 10.12
C ALA A 66 22.64 -27.47 8.68
N GLY A 67 21.91 -28.57 8.55
CA GLY A 67 21.57 -29.18 7.27
C GLY A 67 20.23 -28.69 6.72
N GLU A 68 19.85 -29.24 5.57
CA GLU A 68 18.54 -28.95 4.97
C GLU A 68 17.38 -29.43 5.86
N ASN A 69 17.55 -30.56 6.57
CA ASN A 69 16.52 -31.07 7.48
C ASN A 69 16.23 -30.08 8.61
N ASP A 70 17.25 -29.43 9.17
CA ASP A 70 17.07 -28.43 10.23
C ASP A 70 16.30 -27.20 9.73
N ARG A 71 16.57 -26.78 8.48
CA ARG A 71 15.82 -25.71 7.83
C ARG A 71 14.37 -26.10 7.61
N VAL A 72 14.11 -27.29 7.07
CA VAL A 72 12.75 -27.78 6.84
C VAL A 72 11.97 -27.86 8.14
N GLN A 73 12.61 -28.34 9.21
CA GLN A 73 12.01 -28.41 10.54
C GLN A 73 11.67 -27.01 11.07
N LEU A 74 12.62 -26.07 11.03
CA LEU A 74 12.38 -24.67 11.42
C LEU A 74 11.22 -24.03 10.64
N LYS A 75 11.16 -24.29 9.33
CA LYS A 75 10.08 -23.79 8.46
C LYS A 75 8.72 -24.38 8.81
N ALA A 76 8.67 -25.67 9.12
CA ALA A 76 7.44 -26.34 9.50
C ALA A 76 6.94 -25.84 10.87
N ASP A 77 7.85 -25.76 11.84
CA ASP A 77 7.52 -25.43 13.22
C ASP A 77 7.15 -23.95 13.37
N CYS A 78 8.00 -23.04 12.86
CA CYS A 78 7.79 -21.61 13.03
C CYS A 78 6.97 -20.96 11.89
N GLY A 79 6.92 -21.59 10.71
CA GLY A 79 6.11 -21.09 9.59
C GLY A 79 4.62 -21.37 9.71
N ALA A 80 4.20 -22.24 10.64
CA ALA A 80 2.79 -22.49 10.95
C ALA A 80 2.17 -21.48 11.93
N LEU A 81 2.98 -20.55 12.46
CA LEU A 81 2.51 -19.56 13.43
C LEU A 81 1.55 -18.53 12.80
N PRO A 82 0.54 -18.06 13.56
CA PRO A 82 -0.42 -17.10 13.06
C PRO A 82 0.26 -15.77 12.73
N GLY A 83 -0.06 -15.21 11.56
CA GLY A 83 0.51 -13.93 11.10
C GLY A 83 1.90 -14.04 10.49
N VAL A 84 2.47 -15.25 10.41
CA VAL A 84 3.76 -15.54 9.79
C VAL A 84 3.52 -16.19 8.43
N VAL A 85 4.20 -15.70 7.40
CA VAL A 85 4.18 -16.31 6.06
C VAL A 85 5.58 -16.75 5.68
N LEU A 86 5.76 -18.01 5.33
CA LEU A 86 7.05 -18.51 4.88
C LEU A 86 7.38 -17.92 3.49
N VAL A 87 8.53 -17.26 3.38
CA VAL A 87 9.02 -16.76 2.09
C VAL A 87 9.69 -17.93 1.35
N PRO A 88 9.29 -18.21 0.10
CA PRO A 88 9.89 -19.28 -0.68
C PRO A 88 11.40 -19.09 -0.86
N ASP A 89 12.14 -20.19 -0.82
CA ASP A 89 13.58 -20.17 -1.09
C ASP A 89 13.84 -19.67 -2.51
N ARG A 90 14.80 -18.77 -2.66
CA ARG A 90 15.20 -18.23 -3.96
C ARG A 90 16.44 -18.98 -4.46
N GLY A 91 16.48 -19.27 -5.76
CA GLY A 91 17.65 -19.83 -6.42
C GLY A 91 17.61 -21.35 -6.61
N ASN A 92 18.78 -22.00 -6.58
CA ASN A 92 18.93 -23.40 -6.94
C ASN A 92 18.19 -24.32 -5.94
N PRO A 93 17.32 -25.24 -6.38
CA PRO A 93 16.56 -26.14 -5.51
C PRO A 93 17.40 -27.27 -4.89
N ASN A 94 18.69 -27.38 -5.21
CA ASN A 94 19.56 -28.41 -4.65
C ASN A 94 19.69 -28.25 -3.12
N PRO A 95 19.33 -29.27 -2.31
CA PRO A 95 19.39 -29.23 -0.85
C PRO A 95 20.75 -28.85 -0.28
N ARG A 96 21.84 -29.28 -0.94
CA ARG A 96 23.22 -28.97 -0.51
C ARG A 96 23.57 -27.50 -0.65
N ILE A 97 22.89 -26.80 -1.55
CA ILE A 97 23.06 -25.38 -1.82
C ILE A 97 22.09 -24.59 -0.95
N GLN A 98 20.83 -25.03 -0.85
CA GLN A 98 19.79 -24.38 -0.06
C GLN A 98 20.06 -24.39 1.45
N GLY A 99 20.69 -25.44 1.98
CA GLY A 99 21.13 -25.52 3.38
C GLY A 99 21.96 -24.33 3.87
N ARG A 100 22.62 -23.62 2.94
CA ARG A 100 23.49 -22.47 3.24
C ARG A 100 22.77 -21.12 3.22
N PHE A 101 21.54 -21.08 2.73
CA PHE A 101 20.76 -19.84 2.62
C PHE A 101 19.86 -19.65 3.84
N PRO A 102 19.70 -18.40 4.29
CA PRO A 102 18.86 -18.11 5.44
C PRO A 102 17.40 -18.45 5.15
N VAL A 103 16.67 -18.82 6.21
CA VAL A 103 15.21 -19.00 6.17
C VAL A 103 14.57 -17.63 6.34
N ARG A 104 13.51 -17.34 5.59
CA ARG A 104 12.87 -16.02 5.57
C ARG A 104 11.39 -16.16 5.90
N PHE A 105 10.92 -15.31 6.81
CA PHE A 105 9.52 -15.22 7.22
C PHE A 105 9.01 -13.80 6.98
N ASP A 106 7.94 -13.65 6.21
CA ASP A 106 7.23 -12.39 6.06
C ASP A 106 6.32 -12.20 7.29
N ILE A 107 6.55 -11.09 7.98
CA ILE A 107 5.87 -10.64 9.18
C ILE A 107 5.29 -9.23 8.99
N GLY A 108 5.13 -8.75 7.75
CA GLY A 108 4.62 -7.41 7.47
C GLY A 108 3.22 -7.14 8.04
N GLN A 109 2.40 -8.19 8.22
CA GLN A 109 1.08 -8.12 8.83
C GLN A 109 1.04 -8.66 10.27
N ALA A 110 2.17 -9.13 10.80
CA ALA A 110 2.20 -9.76 12.11
C ALA A 110 2.00 -8.70 13.20
N SER A 111 1.19 -9.01 14.21
CA SER A 111 1.13 -8.20 15.42
C SER A 111 2.43 -8.33 16.23
N PRO A 112 2.75 -7.38 17.13
CA PRO A 112 3.94 -7.51 17.99
C PRO A 112 3.96 -8.80 18.83
N GLN A 113 2.79 -9.32 19.18
CA GLN A 113 2.66 -10.58 19.92
C GLN A 113 2.97 -11.80 19.03
N GLN A 114 2.55 -11.75 17.75
CA GLN A 114 2.87 -12.79 16.77
C GLN A 114 4.36 -12.79 16.44
N GLU A 115 4.97 -11.62 16.29
CA GLU A 115 6.42 -11.48 16.10
C GLU A 115 7.20 -12.05 17.30
N ALA A 116 6.84 -11.68 18.54
CA ALA A 116 7.48 -12.24 19.73
C ALA A 116 7.31 -13.77 19.83
N GLY A 117 6.16 -14.30 19.40
CA GLY A 117 5.92 -15.74 19.29
C GLY A 117 6.85 -16.42 18.28
N LEU A 118 7.05 -15.80 17.12
CA LEU A 118 7.99 -16.26 16.10
C LEU A 118 9.44 -16.24 16.61
N GLU A 119 9.86 -15.16 17.24
CA GLU A 119 11.20 -15.05 17.84
C GLU A 119 11.43 -16.12 18.92
N THR A 120 10.42 -16.36 19.76
CA THR A 120 10.47 -17.43 20.78
C THR A 120 10.61 -18.80 20.13
N CYS A 121 9.84 -19.07 19.07
CA CYS A 121 9.95 -20.31 18.31
C CYS A 121 11.37 -20.49 17.74
N ILE A 122 11.88 -19.48 17.05
CA ILE A 122 13.22 -19.51 16.44
C ILE A 122 14.31 -19.74 17.49
N ASN A 123 14.23 -19.06 18.64
CA ASN A 123 15.18 -19.23 19.74
C ASN A 123 15.14 -20.62 20.39
N ALA A 124 14.06 -21.38 20.24
CA ALA A 124 13.98 -22.75 20.71
C ALA A 124 14.79 -23.73 19.84
N HIS A 125 15.15 -23.35 18.61
CA HIS A 125 15.97 -24.17 17.71
C HIS A 125 17.46 -23.93 17.95
N SER A 126 18.15 -24.94 18.48
CA SER A 126 19.59 -24.87 18.74
C SER A 126 20.44 -24.68 17.48
N THR A 127 19.94 -25.06 16.30
CA THR A 127 20.62 -24.95 15.01
C THR A 127 20.53 -23.54 14.39
N VAL A 128 19.88 -22.59 15.07
CA VAL A 128 19.82 -21.19 14.67
C VAL A 128 21.00 -20.42 15.27
N ARG A 129 21.69 -19.63 14.45
CA ARG A 129 22.75 -18.72 14.89
C ARG A 129 22.20 -17.37 15.35
N GLY A 130 21.12 -16.92 14.71
CA GLY A 130 20.43 -15.68 15.02
C GLY A 130 19.49 -15.26 13.90
N PHE A 131 18.78 -14.15 14.10
CA PHE A 131 17.85 -13.60 13.12
C PHE A 131 17.90 -12.07 13.09
N LEU A 132 17.51 -11.49 11.96
CA LEU A 132 17.44 -10.05 11.74
C LEU A 132 16.13 -9.71 11.03
N ALA A 133 15.44 -8.67 11.50
CA ALA A 133 14.32 -8.10 10.77
C ALA A 133 14.84 -7.17 9.67
N GLU A 134 14.59 -7.52 8.42
CA GLU A 134 14.78 -6.66 7.26
C GLU A 134 13.46 -5.93 6.97
N GLY A 135 13.49 -4.59 6.98
CA GLY A 135 12.41 -3.75 6.50
C GLY A 135 12.89 -2.92 5.30
N ASP A 136 12.09 -2.81 4.26
CA ASP A 136 12.32 -1.79 3.22
C ASP A 136 12.15 -0.42 3.88
N ASN A 137 13.22 0.39 3.92
CA ASN A 137 13.17 1.80 4.33
C ASN A 137 12.69 2.66 3.16
#